data_AF-A0A9W8VCJ4-F1
#
_entry.id   AF-A0A9W8VCJ4-F1
#
_cell.length_a   1.000
_cell.length_b   1.000
_cell.length_c   1.000
_cell.angle_alpha   90.00
_cell.angle_beta   90.00
_cell.angle_gamma   90.00
#
_symmetry.space_group_name_H-M   'P 1'
#
loop_
_entity.id
_entity.type
_entity.pdbx_description
1 polymer ?
#
loop_
_entity_poly.entity_id
_entity_poly.type
_entity_poly.pdbx_seq_one_letter_code
_entity_poly.pdbx_strand_id
1 'polypeptide(L)'
;MKWLTFVSVSLSLGNEVNAYPSYLNGAVGDVVTTRLSSKLKGVFHESHEKRLLFDPLKEPIEVTGVHKFIPPDFEKGAQRGPCPGLNALANHGYISRKGVTSLVEVTAAINKVYGMGLDLASILATMGTVFVGNPLSLNPGFSIGATASGAQNILGNLVGLLGTPRGLNGSHNIIEGDSSNTRPDLYTTGDASTMDLSQFQSFYDMASDEGTYDFDTFAERAKIRFDETIATNPDFYYGPFTGMIARNAGYFFACRLLSNHSTEKPGDIMDKETLKSFFAVEEKDGKLSYKRGWERIPENWYRRPVDYGLIDLNLDVIALVAKYPELGSIGGNLGEVNSYAGVDLTDLTGGVLNLTKLLKGNNLLCFVFEVVKTAAPNSLSTIFNVIKAPLELITDALGSALLDITCPAFKDLTVGGTSFEKGIQEKFPGAKLGSSVL
;
A
#
# COMPACT_ATOMS: atom_id res chain seq x y z
N MET A 1 65.06 33.62 18.72
CA MET A 1 64.69 33.16 17.36
C MET A 1 63.88 31.88 17.50
N LYS A 2 62.57 31.98 17.25
CA LYS A 2 61.61 30.86 17.22
C LYS A 2 61.69 30.23 15.82
N TRP A 3 61.88 28.92 15.72
CA TRP A 3 61.65 28.19 14.48
C TRP A 3 60.42 27.31 14.66
N LEU A 4 59.42 27.58 13.83
CA LEU A 4 58.12 26.93 13.79
C LEU A 4 58.24 25.54 13.18
N THR A 5 57.72 24.53 13.86
CA THR A 5 57.39 23.23 13.28
C THR A 5 56.02 23.35 12.62
N PHE A 6 55.96 23.40 11.29
CA PHE A 6 54.71 23.26 10.53
C PHE A 6 54.34 21.78 10.50
N VAL A 7 53.35 21.39 11.31
CA VAL A 7 52.62 20.12 11.13
C VAL A 7 51.43 20.44 10.23
N SER A 8 51.47 19.94 8.99
CA SER A 8 50.32 19.94 8.08
C SER A 8 49.26 18.99 8.61
N VAL A 9 48.18 19.54 9.18
CA VAL A 9 46.94 18.79 9.46
C VAL A 9 46.17 18.68 8.13
N SER A 10 46.31 17.54 7.46
CA SER A 10 45.38 17.12 6.42
C SER A 10 44.11 16.58 7.09
N LEU A 11 43.06 17.40 7.14
CA LEU A 11 41.69 16.98 7.43
C LEU A 11 41.19 16.12 6.25
N SER A 12 41.38 14.81 6.36
CA SER A 12 40.63 13.85 5.55
C SER A 12 39.22 13.75 6.12
N LEU A 13 38.25 14.39 5.47
CA LEU A 13 36.83 14.04 5.57
C LEU A 13 36.67 12.68 4.88
N GLY A 14 36.96 11.61 5.62
CA GLY A 14 36.66 10.24 5.20
C GLY A 14 35.17 10.01 5.34
N ASN A 15 34.51 9.63 4.25
CA ASN A 15 33.19 9.01 4.27
C ASN A 15 33.26 7.77 5.17
N GLU A 16 32.62 7.82 6.34
CA GLU A 16 32.36 6.62 7.13
C GLU A 16 31.33 5.77 6.39
N VAL A 17 31.83 4.83 5.59
CA VAL A 17 31.07 3.65 5.20
C VAL A 17 30.96 2.80 6.47
N ASN A 18 29.81 2.85 7.14
CA ASN A 18 29.50 1.94 8.23
C ASN A 18 29.56 0.50 7.70
N ALA A 19 30.65 -0.20 7.99
CA ALA A 19 30.79 -1.62 7.72
C ALA A 19 29.78 -2.40 8.57
N TYR A 20 28.93 -3.18 7.91
CA TYR A 20 27.95 -4.07 8.53
C TYR A 20 28.62 -5.05 9.52
N PRO A 21 28.10 -5.23 10.75
CA PRO A 21 28.54 -6.31 11.61
C PRO A 21 28.02 -7.65 11.09
N SER A 22 28.93 -8.48 10.59
CA SER A 22 28.65 -9.79 9.96
C SER A 22 28.04 -10.86 10.89
N TYR A 23 27.93 -10.60 12.20
CA TYR A 23 27.45 -11.59 13.18
C TYR A 23 25.92 -11.65 13.35
N LEU A 24 25.16 -10.72 12.75
CA LEU A 24 23.68 -10.75 12.78
C LEU A 24 23.06 -11.58 11.63
N ASN A 25 23.89 -12.04 10.69
CA ASN A 25 23.51 -12.71 9.44
C ASN A 25 23.10 -14.19 9.56
N GLY A 26 22.59 -14.64 10.72
CA GLY A 26 22.18 -16.04 10.87
C GLY A 26 21.07 -16.24 11.89
N ALA A 27 21.38 -16.15 13.18
CA ALA A 27 20.45 -16.65 14.20
C ALA A 27 19.15 -15.85 14.37
N VAL A 28 19.19 -14.51 14.33
CA VAL A 28 17.99 -13.68 14.58
C VAL A 28 17.08 -13.64 13.35
N GLY A 29 17.66 -13.45 12.16
CA GLY A 29 16.90 -13.45 10.90
C GLY A 29 16.19 -14.78 10.64
N ASP A 30 16.86 -15.91 10.88
CA ASP A 30 16.27 -17.24 10.65
C ASP A 30 15.15 -17.55 11.65
N VAL A 31 15.31 -17.15 12.92
CA VAL A 31 14.28 -17.34 13.95
C VAL A 31 13.04 -16.48 13.69
N VAL A 32 13.23 -15.20 13.33
CA VAL A 32 12.12 -14.29 12.98
C VAL A 32 11.39 -14.82 11.75
N THR A 33 12.12 -15.21 10.70
CA THR A 33 11.55 -15.76 9.46
C THR A 33 10.77 -17.04 9.74
N THR A 34 11.36 -18.02 10.43
CA THR A 34 10.71 -19.30 10.74
C THR A 34 9.43 -19.10 11.56
N ARG A 35 9.47 -18.23 12.56
CA ARG A 35 8.30 -17.92 13.39
C ARG A 35 7.20 -17.22 12.60
N LEU A 36 7.57 -16.29 11.71
CA LEU A 36 6.64 -15.60 10.83
C LEU A 36 5.97 -16.58 9.86
N SER A 37 6.74 -17.44 9.19
CA SER A 37 6.23 -18.48 8.29
C SER A 37 5.26 -19.41 9.00
N SER A 38 5.59 -19.87 10.20
CA SER A 38 4.72 -20.74 11.01
C SER A 38 3.39 -20.06 11.35
N LYS A 39 3.42 -18.79 11.78
CA LYS A 39 2.21 -18.03 12.09
C LYS A 39 1.34 -17.78 10.85
N LEU A 40 1.95 -17.43 9.72
CA LEU A 40 1.24 -17.26 8.45
C LEU A 40 0.60 -18.59 8.00
N LYS A 41 1.31 -19.72 8.05
CA LYS A 41 0.72 -21.05 7.79
C LYS A 41 -0.52 -21.31 8.67
N GLY A 42 -0.45 -20.94 9.94
CA GLY A 42 -1.61 -21.00 10.85
C GLY A 42 -2.80 -20.17 10.36
N VAL A 43 -2.57 -18.91 9.96
CA VAL A 43 -3.62 -18.03 9.41
C VAL A 43 -4.24 -18.61 8.14
N PHE A 44 -3.42 -19.14 7.22
CA PHE A 44 -3.90 -19.76 5.99
C PHE A 44 -4.76 -20.99 6.27
N HIS A 45 -4.32 -21.84 7.21
CA HIS A 45 -5.08 -23.03 7.62
C HIS A 45 -6.41 -22.65 8.27
N GLU A 46 -6.40 -21.73 9.25
CA GLU A 46 -7.61 -21.28 9.95
C GLU A 46 -8.60 -20.61 8.99
N SER A 47 -8.11 -19.80 8.05
CA SER A 47 -8.95 -19.19 7.01
C SER A 47 -9.60 -20.23 6.11
N HIS A 48 -8.87 -21.28 5.72
CA HIS A 48 -9.39 -22.35 4.89
C HIS A 48 -10.45 -23.18 5.64
N GLU A 49 -10.19 -23.56 6.90
CA GLU A 49 -11.16 -24.29 7.72
C GLU A 49 -12.43 -23.48 7.97
N LYS A 50 -12.30 -22.20 8.33
CA LYS A 50 -13.46 -21.32 8.55
C LYS A 50 -14.28 -21.16 7.28
N ARG A 51 -13.66 -21.09 6.10
CA ARG A 51 -14.39 -21.01 4.83
C ARG A 51 -15.26 -22.23 4.54
N LEU A 52 -14.86 -23.42 5.02
CA LEU A 52 -15.66 -24.64 4.90
C LEU A 52 -16.84 -24.67 5.89
N LEU A 53 -16.72 -23.96 7.00
CA LEU A 53 -17.68 -24.00 8.12
C LEU A 53 -18.61 -22.77 8.20
N PHE A 54 -18.23 -21.67 7.55
CA PHE A 54 -18.91 -20.38 7.62
C PHE A 54 -19.35 -19.94 6.23
N ASP A 55 -20.64 -19.57 6.12
CA ASP A 55 -21.16 -18.96 4.91
C ASP A 55 -21.04 -17.42 5.03
N PRO A 56 -20.12 -16.77 4.30
CA PRO A 56 -19.86 -15.34 4.43
C PRO A 56 -21.07 -14.46 4.06
N LEU A 57 -22.12 -15.03 3.45
CA LEU A 57 -23.36 -14.33 3.12
C LEU A 57 -24.42 -14.41 4.24
N LYS A 58 -24.22 -15.24 5.25
CA LYS A 58 -25.26 -15.50 6.28
C LYS A 58 -25.13 -14.66 7.53
N GLU A 59 -23.94 -14.16 7.84
CA GLU A 59 -23.71 -13.38 9.06
C GLU A 59 -22.90 -12.11 8.77
N PRO A 60 -23.32 -10.95 9.30
CA PRO A 60 -22.59 -9.71 9.14
C PRO A 60 -21.29 -9.73 9.95
N ILE A 61 -20.35 -8.87 9.58
CA ILE A 61 -19.14 -8.64 10.37
C ILE A 61 -19.51 -8.10 11.75
N GLU A 62 -18.97 -8.74 12.79
CA GLU A 62 -19.24 -8.38 14.18
C GLU A 62 -18.67 -6.99 14.51
N VAL A 63 -19.53 -6.00 14.70
CA VAL A 63 -19.15 -4.64 15.10
C VAL A 63 -19.60 -4.28 16.52
N THR A 64 -19.87 -5.29 17.34
CA THR A 64 -20.30 -5.18 18.74
C THR A 64 -19.30 -5.82 19.70
N GLY A 65 -19.57 -5.78 21.01
CA GLY A 65 -18.74 -6.47 22.01
C GLY A 65 -17.28 -6.00 21.99
N VAL A 66 -16.34 -6.94 21.78
CA VAL A 66 -14.91 -6.63 21.65
C VAL A 66 -14.59 -5.81 20.39
N HIS A 67 -15.44 -5.93 19.37
CA HIS A 67 -15.35 -5.25 18.09
C HIS A 67 -16.21 -3.99 17.98
N LYS A 68 -16.77 -3.50 19.11
CA LYS A 68 -17.47 -2.22 19.12
C LYS A 68 -16.59 -1.09 18.61
N PHE A 69 -17.20 -0.15 17.89
CA PHE A 69 -16.53 1.07 17.48
C PHE A 69 -16.00 1.83 18.71
N ILE A 70 -14.73 2.24 18.65
CA ILE A 70 -14.13 3.18 19.60
C ILE A 70 -13.35 4.20 18.76
N PRO A 71 -13.64 5.52 18.90
CA PRO A 71 -12.91 6.53 18.16
C PRO A 71 -11.43 6.53 18.55
N PRO A 72 -10.51 6.89 17.64
CA PRO A 72 -9.09 6.95 17.96
C PRO A 72 -8.82 8.04 18.99
N ASP A 73 -7.98 7.72 19.97
CA ASP A 73 -7.47 8.67 20.95
C ASP A 73 -6.07 9.14 20.52
N PHE A 74 -6.03 10.20 19.71
CA PHE A 74 -4.79 10.77 19.17
C PHE A 74 -3.88 11.32 20.28
N GLU A 75 -4.46 11.86 21.35
CA GLU A 75 -3.72 12.34 22.53
C GLU A 75 -2.98 11.20 23.25
N LYS A 76 -3.52 9.98 23.19
CA LYS A 76 -2.86 8.75 23.68
C LYS A 76 -2.02 8.04 22.62
N GLY A 77 -1.78 8.68 21.48
CA GLY A 77 -0.89 8.22 20.42
C GLY A 77 -1.50 7.20 19.46
N ALA A 78 -2.83 7.09 19.37
CA ALA A 78 -3.46 6.27 18.34
C ALA A 78 -3.10 6.78 16.94
N GLN A 79 -2.74 5.86 16.04
CA GLN A 79 -2.34 6.17 14.67
C GLN A 79 -3.46 5.83 13.68
N ARG A 80 -3.78 6.77 12.80
CA ARG A 80 -4.67 6.59 11.65
C ARG A 80 -3.99 7.24 10.45
N GLY A 81 -4.21 6.68 9.27
CA GLY A 81 -3.51 7.12 8.06
C GLY A 81 -4.41 7.23 6.83
N PRO A 82 -3.83 7.15 5.63
CA PRO A 82 -4.56 7.38 4.37
C PRO A 82 -5.54 6.24 4.02
N CYS A 83 -5.39 5.06 4.62
CA CYS A 83 -6.22 3.89 4.28
C CYS A 83 -7.49 3.80 5.16
N PRO A 84 -8.69 4.06 4.61
CA PRO A 84 -9.94 4.02 5.38
C PRO A 84 -10.24 2.63 5.96
N GLY A 85 -9.96 1.56 5.20
CA GLY A 85 -10.17 0.18 5.66
C GLY A 85 -9.33 -0.15 6.89
N LEU A 86 -8.02 0.14 6.87
CA LEU A 86 -7.15 -0.08 8.03
C LEU A 86 -7.56 0.77 9.25
N ASN A 87 -7.99 2.01 9.01
CA ASN A 87 -8.50 2.88 10.06
C ASN A 87 -9.74 2.27 10.73
N ALA A 88 -10.68 1.75 9.94
CA ALA A 88 -11.88 1.07 10.42
C ALA A 88 -11.55 -0.21 11.19
N LEU A 89 -10.63 -1.06 10.70
CA LEU A 89 -10.16 -2.25 11.44
C LEU A 89 -9.62 -1.90 12.82
N ALA A 90 -8.82 -0.84 12.92
CA ALA A 90 -8.29 -0.37 14.20
C ALA A 90 -9.40 0.21 15.09
N ASN A 91 -10.35 0.96 14.53
CA ASN A 91 -11.50 1.51 15.27
C ASN A 91 -12.46 0.43 15.79
N HIS A 92 -12.46 -0.75 15.17
CA HIS A 92 -13.22 -1.93 15.60
C HIS A 92 -12.35 -3.02 16.26
N GLY A 93 -11.07 -2.74 16.56
CA GLY A 93 -10.21 -3.67 17.28
C GLY A 93 -9.95 -5.02 16.59
N TYR A 94 -10.12 -5.09 15.26
CA TYR A 94 -9.68 -6.23 14.46
C TYR A 94 -8.17 -6.28 14.27
N ILE A 95 -7.55 -5.10 14.28
CA ILE A 95 -6.13 -4.90 14.53
C ILE A 95 -5.99 -4.03 15.78
N SER A 96 -4.76 -3.93 16.31
CA SER A 96 -4.44 -3.01 17.42
C SER A 96 -5.12 -1.64 17.25
N ARG A 97 -5.96 -1.26 18.23
CA ARG A 97 -6.70 0.02 18.23
C ARG A 97 -5.77 1.24 18.19
N LYS A 98 -4.52 1.03 18.60
CA LYS A 98 -3.45 2.03 18.57
C LYS A 98 -2.95 2.32 17.15
N GLY A 99 -3.32 1.53 16.15
CA GLY A 99 -2.89 1.72 14.76
C GLY A 99 -1.45 1.27 14.49
N VAL A 100 -0.90 0.39 15.34
CA VAL A 100 0.39 -0.28 15.09
C VAL A 100 0.13 -1.77 15.08
N THR A 101 0.25 -2.38 13.90
CA THR A 101 -0.18 -3.75 13.65
C THR A 101 0.97 -4.63 13.21
N SER A 102 0.91 -5.91 13.54
CA SER A 102 1.85 -6.90 13.01
C SER A 102 1.41 -7.38 11.64
N LEU A 103 2.36 -7.83 10.83
CA LEU A 103 2.11 -8.42 9.51
C LEU A 103 1.04 -9.52 9.60
N VAL A 104 1.17 -10.45 10.55
CA VAL A 104 0.23 -11.56 10.73
C VAL A 104 -1.17 -11.08 11.13
N GLU A 105 -1.24 -10.14 12.07
CA GLU A 105 -2.49 -9.58 12.57
C GLU A 105 -3.26 -8.88 11.43
N VAL A 106 -2.59 -7.99 10.68
CA VAL A 106 -3.24 -7.26 9.61
C VAL A 106 -3.62 -8.16 8.44
N THR A 107 -2.79 -9.14 8.06
CA THR A 107 -3.14 -10.13 7.02
C THR A 107 -4.40 -10.90 7.40
N ALA A 108 -4.48 -11.41 8.62
CA ALA A 108 -5.63 -12.16 9.09
C ALA A 108 -6.89 -11.27 9.18
N ALA A 109 -6.74 -10.04 9.69
CA ALA A 109 -7.85 -9.11 9.85
C ALA A 109 -8.46 -8.67 8.51
N ILE A 110 -7.63 -8.31 7.53
CA ILE A 110 -8.12 -7.89 6.20
C ILE A 110 -8.87 -9.05 5.52
N ASN A 111 -8.33 -10.28 5.55
CA ASN A 111 -9.05 -11.42 4.99
C ASN A 111 -10.36 -11.67 5.73
N LYS A 112 -10.32 -11.75 7.07
CA LYS A 112 -11.50 -12.03 7.90
C LYS A 112 -12.62 -11.04 7.64
N VAL A 113 -12.29 -9.75 7.63
CA VAL A 113 -13.28 -8.67 7.60
C VAL A 113 -13.69 -8.31 6.19
N TYR A 114 -12.75 -8.15 5.25
CA TYR A 114 -13.07 -7.62 3.92
C TYR A 114 -13.16 -8.70 2.84
N GLY A 115 -12.64 -9.90 3.09
CA GLY A 115 -12.50 -10.92 2.04
C GLY A 115 -11.41 -10.57 1.03
N MET A 116 -10.31 -9.93 1.44
CA MET A 116 -9.10 -9.90 0.62
C MET A 116 -8.40 -11.26 0.70
N GLY A 117 -8.02 -11.83 -0.43
CA GLY A 117 -7.24 -13.06 -0.49
C GLY A 117 -5.96 -12.96 0.32
N LEU A 118 -5.60 -14.05 0.99
CA LEU A 118 -4.40 -14.10 1.82
C LEU A 118 -3.12 -13.90 1.02
N ASP A 119 -3.15 -14.16 -0.28
CA ASP A 119 -2.08 -13.84 -1.22
C ASP A 119 -1.83 -12.33 -1.28
N LEU A 120 -2.85 -11.56 -1.67
CA LEU A 120 -2.78 -10.12 -1.80
C LEU A 120 -2.57 -9.44 -0.44
N ALA A 121 -3.30 -9.87 0.59
CA ALA A 121 -3.17 -9.31 1.94
C ALA A 121 -1.76 -9.51 2.51
N SER A 122 -1.14 -10.68 2.29
CA SER A 122 0.23 -10.93 2.74
C SER A 122 1.26 -10.07 2.01
N ILE A 123 1.10 -9.86 0.70
CA ILE A 123 1.99 -8.98 -0.06
C ILE A 123 1.90 -7.55 0.47
N LEU A 124 0.70 -6.99 0.61
CA LEU A 124 0.51 -5.62 1.09
C LEU A 124 1.02 -5.45 2.52
N ALA A 125 0.75 -6.41 3.42
CA ALA A 125 1.24 -6.38 4.80
C ALA A 125 2.77 -6.45 4.87
N THR A 126 3.38 -7.25 3.99
CA THR A 126 4.84 -7.34 3.86
C THR A 126 5.41 -6.03 3.37
N MET A 127 4.83 -5.41 2.33
CA MET A 127 5.27 -4.11 1.84
C MET A 127 5.21 -3.03 2.92
N GLY A 128 4.09 -2.94 3.66
CA GLY A 128 3.98 -2.01 4.80
C GLY A 128 5.06 -2.26 5.84
N THR A 129 5.34 -3.53 6.16
CA THR A 129 6.35 -3.91 7.15
C THR A 129 7.76 -3.57 6.70
N VAL A 130 8.10 -3.83 5.43
CA VAL A 130 9.46 -3.66 4.89
C VAL A 130 9.79 -2.20 4.61
N PHE A 131 8.88 -1.45 3.98
CA PHE A 131 9.17 -0.10 3.49
C PHE A 131 8.98 1.00 4.53
N VAL A 132 8.05 0.81 5.47
CA VAL A 132 7.69 1.83 6.46
C VAL A 132 7.55 1.33 7.89
N GLY A 133 7.72 0.02 8.09
CA GLY A 133 7.61 -0.66 9.36
C GLY A 133 8.95 -1.04 9.97
N ASN A 134 8.94 -2.12 10.75
CA ASN A 134 10.16 -2.78 11.22
C ASN A 134 10.08 -4.30 10.98
N PRO A 135 10.78 -4.80 9.93
CA PRO A 135 10.82 -6.21 9.62
C PRO A 135 11.69 -7.04 10.56
N LEU A 136 12.61 -6.42 11.34
CA LEU A 136 13.53 -7.12 12.25
C LEU A 136 13.06 -7.17 13.70
N SER A 137 11.87 -6.65 14.00
CA SER A 137 11.31 -6.75 15.35
C SER A 137 10.85 -8.19 15.65
N LEU A 138 10.71 -8.54 16.94
CA LEU A 138 10.18 -9.86 17.36
C LEU A 138 8.73 -10.10 16.90
N ASN A 139 8.03 -9.04 16.50
CA ASN A 139 6.69 -9.07 15.95
C ASN A 139 6.61 -8.09 14.76
N PRO A 140 7.14 -8.47 13.58
CA PRO A 140 7.25 -7.59 12.41
C PRO A 140 5.93 -6.92 12.06
N GLY A 141 5.97 -5.64 11.75
CA GLY A 141 4.77 -4.85 11.49
C GLY A 141 5.05 -3.40 11.13
N PHE A 142 3.99 -2.60 11.07
CA PHE A 142 4.05 -1.19 10.69
C PHE A 142 2.95 -0.37 11.39
N SER A 143 3.11 0.95 11.37
CA SER A 143 2.06 1.89 11.76
C SER A 143 1.15 2.18 10.56
N ILE A 144 -0.17 2.12 10.77
CA ILE A 144 -1.15 2.47 9.73
C ILE A 144 -1.26 3.97 9.51
N GLY A 145 -0.61 4.79 10.35
CA GLY A 145 -0.56 6.26 10.26
C GLY A 145 0.88 6.76 10.23
N ALA A 146 1.23 7.71 11.09
CA ALA A 146 2.59 8.24 11.22
C ALA A 146 3.49 7.35 12.12
N THR A 147 4.76 7.73 12.28
CA THR A 147 5.69 7.07 13.19
C THR A 147 5.11 6.93 14.60
N ALA A 148 5.06 5.71 15.10
CA ALA A 148 4.67 5.44 16.48
C ALA A 148 5.86 5.74 17.43
N SER A 149 5.62 6.51 18.50
CA SER A 149 6.64 6.90 19.48
C SER A 149 6.50 6.20 20.84
N GLY A 150 7.57 6.20 21.64
CA GLY A 150 7.57 5.71 23.03
C GLY A 150 7.14 4.25 23.20
N ALA A 151 6.30 3.96 24.19
CA ALA A 151 5.76 2.61 24.46
C ALA A 151 4.91 2.01 23.33
N GLN A 152 4.61 2.80 22.28
CA GLN A 152 3.91 2.35 21.06
C GLN A 152 4.87 1.81 20.00
N ASN A 153 6.18 1.96 20.19
CA ASN A 153 7.20 1.33 19.38
C ASN A 153 7.29 -0.17 19.75
N ILE A 154 6.23 -0.93 19.44
CA ILE A 154 6.22 -2.41 19.49
C ILE A 154 7.24 -2.97 18.47
N LEU A 155 7.58 -2.14 17.49
CA LEU A 155 8.61 -2.32 16.47
C LEU A 155 10.02 -2.13 17.03
N GLY A 156 10.29 -2.65 18.24
CA GLY A 156 11.56 -2.50 18.96
C GLY A 156 12.75 -2.49 18.01
N ASN A 157 13.43 -1.35 17.95
CA ASN A 157 14.55 -1.15 17.05
C ASN A 157 15.75 -1.93 17.61
N LEU A 158 15.79 -3.24 17.36
CA LEU A 158 16.75 -4.13 18.03
C LEU A 158 18.21 -3.74 17.72
N VAL A 159 18.49 -2.88 16.71
CA VAL A 159 19.87 -2.45 16.40
C VAL A 159 19.99 -1.07 15.69
N GLY A 160 18.93 -0.30 15.46
CA GLY A 160 19.05 0.98 14.71
C GLY A 160 19.30 0.81 13.20
N LEU A 161 19.39 -0.42 12.71
CA LEU A 161 20.11 -0.78 11.49
C LEU A 161 19.36 -0.52 10.17
N LEU A 162 18.04 -0.31 10.21
CA LEU A 162 17.18 -0.20 9.01
C LEU A 162 16.45 1.15 8.87
N GLY A 163 16.94 2.19 9.56
CA GLY A 163 16.25 3.48 9.60
C GLY A 163 15.09 3.52 10.60
N THR A 164 14.41 4.67 10.66
CA THR A 164 13.31 4.90 11.61
C THR A 164 11.98 4.51 10.96
N PRO A 165 11.14 3.64 11.57
CA PRO A 165 9.82 3.32 11.02
C PRO A 165 8.98 4.58 10.82
N ARG A 166 8.49 4.80 9.59
CA ARG A 166 7.77 6.03 9.19
C ARG A 166 6.25 5.89 9.22
N GLY A 167 5.75 4.65 9.20
CA GLY A 167 4.33 4.36 9.00
C GLY A 167 3.85 4.74 7.60
N LEU A 168 2.58 4.42 7.29
CA LEU A 168 2.00 4.70 5.97
C LEU A 168 2.04 6.20 5.59
N ASN A 169 2.00 7.12 6.55
CA ASN A 169 2.10 8.56 6.24
C ASN A 169 3.47 8.97 5.67
N GLY A 170 4.53 8.21 5.95
CA GLY A 170 5.86 8.43 5.38
C GLY A 170 6.19 7.47 4.24
N SER A 171 5.17 6.93 3.57
CA SER A 171 5.33 5.98 2.46
C SER A 171 5.19 6.62 1.08
N HIS A 172 5.16 7.95 0.99
CA HIS A 172 4.99 8.67 -0.27
C HIS A 172 6.01 8.25 -1.33
N ASN A 173 5.54 8.04 -2.55
CA ASN A 173 6.31 7.47 -3.67
C ASN A 173 6.80 6.02 -3.44
N ILE A 174 6.23 5.30 -2.47
CA ILE A 174 6.43 3.85 -2.29
C ILE A 174 5.10 3.09 -2.14
N ILE A 175 4.22 3.51 -1.23
CA ILE A 175 2.89 2.91 -1.03
C ILE A 175 1.82 3.98 -1.19
N GLU A 176 1.91 5.03 -0.37
CA GLU A 176 1.13 6.25 -0.58
C GLU A 176 1.66 6.98 -1.82
N GLY A 177 0.75 7.59 -2.57
CA GLY A 177 1.07 8.28 -3.81
C GLY A 177 -0.01 9.29 -4.16
N ASP A 178 0.39 10.19 -5.06
CA ASP A 178 -0.45 11.25 -5.60
C ASP A 178 -1.72 10.70 -6.28
N SER A 179 -2.69 11.59 -6.49
CA SER A 179 -3.94 11.30 -7.17
C SER A 179 -4.83 10.29 -6.42
N SER A 180 -4.78 10.32 -5.08
CA SER A 180 -5.71 9.58 -4.22
C SER A 180 -7.17 10.07 -4.40
N ASN A 181 -8.16 9.21 -4.10
CA ASN A 181 -9.57 9.52 -4.34
C ASN A 181 -10.07 10.73 -3.52
N THR A 182 -9.67 10.79 -2.25
CA THR A 182 -10.19 11.75 -1.26
C THR A 182 -9.10 12.40 -0.41
N ARG A 183 -7.82 12.06 -0.63
CA ARG A 183 -6.67 12.64 0.07
C ARG A 183 -5.87 13.48 -0.93
N PRO A 184 -5.42 14.68 -0.53
CA PRO A 184 -4.65 15.53 -1.44
C PRO A 184 -3.23 15.01 -1.62
N ASP A 185 -2.57 15.52 -2.64
CA ASP A 185 -1.20 15.13 -3.00
C ASP A 185 -0.20 15.73 -2.01
N LEU A 186 0.78 14.94 -1.55
CA LEU A 186 1.67 15.34 -0.47
C LEU A 186 2.41 16.65 -0.78
N TYR A 187 2.94 16.79 -1.98
CA TYR A 187 3.74 17.96 -2.36
C TYR A 187 2.91 19.23 -2.57
N THR A 188 1.59 19.11 -2.65
CA THR A 188 0.69 20.27 -2.78
C THR A 188 0.22 20.82 -1.43
N THR A 189 0.07 19.97 -0.42
CA THR A 189 -0.56 20.34 0.86
C THR A 189 0.30 20.06 2.10
N GLY A 190 1.31 19.20 1.98
CA GLY A 190 2.09 18.68 3.10
C GLY A 190 1.38 17.58 3.92
N ASP A 191 0.16 17.16 3.55
CA ASP A 191 -0.60 16.13 4.26
C ASP A 191 -1.39 15.23 3.30
N ALA A 192 -0.83 14.07 2.95
CA ALA A 192 -1.51 13.06 2.12
C ALA A 192 -2.38 12.06 2.92
N SER A 193 -2.62 12.32 4.20
CA SER A 193 -3.32 11.39 5.11
C SER A 193 -4.72 11.87 5.46
N THR A 194 -4.86 13.17 5.71
CA THR A 194 -6.14 13.80 6.03
C THR A 194 -7.00 13.94 4.78
N MET A 195 -8.26 13.54 4.87
CA MET A 195 -9.20 13.67 3.77
C MET A 195 -9.49 15.15 3.44
N ASP A 196 -9.49 15.48 2.15
CA ASP A 196 -10.05 16.71 1.61
C ASP A 196 -11.54 16.49 1.33
N LEU A 197 -12.40 17.21 2.06
CA LEU A 197 -13.84 17.07 1.95
C LEU A 197 -14.37 17.49 0.56
N SER A 198 -13.69 18.39 -0.15
CA SER A 198 -14.07 18.77 -1.52
C SER A 198 -13.83 17.62 -2.51
N GLN A 199 -12.75 16.85 -2.32
CA GLN A 199 -12.49 15.64 -3.10
C GLN A 199 -13.48 14.53 -2.75
N PHE A 200 -13.87 14.39 -1.49
CA PHE A 200 -14.96 13.47 -1.13
C PHE A 200 -16.29 13.90 -1.76
N GLN A 201 -16.65 15.19 -1.67
CA GLN A 201 -17.89 15.73 -2.23
C GLN A 201 -17.96 15.50 -3.74
N SER A 202 -16.88 15.80 -4.48
CA SER A 202 -16.85 15.56 -5.94
C SER A 202 -17.06 14.10 -6.30
N PHE A 203 -16.53 13.15 -5.52
CA PHE A 203 -16.85 11.73 -5.72
C PHE A 203 -18.28 11.39 -5.30
N TYR A 204 -18.75 11.92 -4.17
CA TYR A 204 -20.10 11.70 -3.63
C TYR A 204 -21.21 12.12 -4.60
N ASP A 205 -20.94 13.17 -5.38
CA ASP A 205 -21.85 13.70 -6.39
C ASP A 205 -21.90 12.85 -7.67
N MET A 206 -20.97 11.90 -7.86
CA MET A 206 -20.93 10.98 -9.01
C MET A 206 -21.87 9.77 -8.87
N ALA A 207 -22.61 9.65 -7.76
CA ALA A 207 -23.49 8.51 -7.56
C ALA A 207 -24.58 8.43 -8.64
N SER A 208 -25.02 7.22 -8.97
CA SER A 208 -26.20 7.01 -9.79
C SER A 208 -27.46 7.62 -9.16
N ASP A 209 -28.56 7.66 -9.91
CA ASP A 209 -29.86 8.11 -9.40
C ASP A 209 -30.34 7.28 -8.19
N GLU A 210 -29.91 6.02 -8.11
CA GLU A 210 -30.14 5.11 -6.98
C GLU A 210 -29.17 5.35 -5.80
N GLY A 211 -28.23 6.29 -5.92
CA GLY A 211 -27.26 6.62 -4.88
C GLY A 211 -26.13 5.59 -4.74
N THR A 212 -25.74 4.96 -5.85
CA THR A 212 -24.74 3.88 -5.88
C THR A 212 -23.55 4.19 -6.77
N TYR A 213 -22.44 3.47 -6.57
CA TYR A 213 -21.20 3.55 -7.34
C TYR A 213 -20.76 2.14 -7.69
N ASP A 214 -20.55 1.90 -8.98
CA ASP A 214 -20.00 0.65 -9.49
C ASP A 214 -18.52 0.84 -9.91
N PHE A 215 -17.93 -0.23 -10.46
CA PHE A 215 -16.56 -0.19 -10.96
C PHE A 215 -16.34 0.93 -11.98
N ASP A 216 -17.31 1.19 -12.85
CA ASP A 216 -17.20 2.20 -13.90
C ASP A 216 -17.14 3.61 -13.32
N THR A 217 -17.89 3.87 -12.25
CA THR A 217 -17.89 5.14 -11.51
C THR A 217 -16.55 5.35 -10.81
N PHE A 218 -16.01 4.31 -10.16
CA PHE A 218 -14.67 4.37 -9.55
C PHE A 218 -13.55 4.54 -10.59
N ALA A 219 -13.67 3.91 -11.76
CA ALA A 219 -12.72 4.05 -12.85
C ALA A 219 -12.75 5.47 -13.45
N GLU A 220 -13.93 6.04 -13.65
CA GLU A 220 -14.08 7.44 -14.07
C GLU A 220 -13.50 8.41 -13.03
N ARG A 221 -13.80 8.18 -11.74
CA ARG A 221 -13.23 9.00 -10.66
C ARG A 221 -11.70 8.93 -10.64
N ALA A 222 -11.14 7.73 -10.85
CA ALA A 222 -9.71 7.52 -10.99
C ALA A 222 -9.12 8.37 -12.12
N LYS A 223 -9.78 8.47 -13.27
CA LYS A 223 -9.37 9.34 -14.38
C LYS A 223 -9.46 10.82 -14.03
N ILE A 224 -10.56 11.26 -13.43
CA ILE A 224 -10.76 12.67 -13.01
C ILE A 224 -9.63 13.09 -12.06
N ARG A 225 -9.35 12.30 -11.02
CA ARG A 225 -8.26 12.59 -10.08
C ARG A 225 -6.89 12.62 -10.74
N PHE A 226 -6.67 11.82 -11.79
CA PHE A 226 -5.41 11.82 -12.53
C PHE A 226 -5.22 13.15 -13.27
N ASP A 227 -6.25 13.62 -13.97
CA ASP A 227 -6.23 14.90 -14.69
C ASP A 227 -6.09 16.10 -13.74
N GLU A 228 -6.86 16.09 -12.64
CA GLU A 228 -6.78 17.14 -11.62
C GLU A 228 -5.36 17.23 -11.06
N THR A 229 -4.76 16.10 -10.70
CA THR A 229 -3.38 16.07 -10.20
C THR A 229 -2.38 16.56 -11.24
N ILE A 230 -2.52 16.22 -12.52
CA ILE A 230 -1.69 16.80 -13.60
C ILE A 230 -1.81 18.32 -13.62
N ALA A 231 -3.02 18.84 -13.47
CA ALA A 231 -3.31 20.27 -13.55
C ALA A 231 -2.91 21.07 -12.31
N THR A 232 -2.73 20.43 -11.14
CA THR A 232 -2.52 21.13 -9.87
C THR A 232 -1.20 20.83 -9.17
N ASN A 233 -0.54 19.70 -9.47
CA ASN A 233 0.66 19.26 -8.78
C ASN A 233 1.88 19.28 -9.72
N PRO A 234 2.76 20.31 -9.68
CA PRO A 234 3.95 20.35 -10.54
C PRO A 234 4.94 19.21 -10.28
N ASP A 235 4.87 18.60 -9.10
CA ASP A 235 5.71 17.49 -8.66
C ASP A 235 4.97 16.14 -8.72
N PHE A 236 3.89 16.03 -9.50
CA PHE A 236 3.15 14.78 -9.65
C PHE A 236 4.08 13.65 -10.08
N TYR A 237 4.14 12.58 -9.30
CA TYR A 237 4.81 11.34 -9.68
C TYR A 237 3.86 10.14 -9.67
N TYR A 238 3.78 9.48 -10.82
CA TYR A 238 2.96 8.30 -11.08
C TYR A 238 3.88 7.11 -11.40
N GLY A 239 4.46 6.53 -10.36
CA GLY A 239 5.46 5.47 -10.47
C GLY A 239 4.90 4.10 -10.89
N PRO A 240 5.78 3.14 -11.24
CA PRO A 240 5.39 1.80 -11.69
C PRO A 240 4.57 1.00 -10.69
N PHE A 241 4.92 1.10 -9.41
CA PHE A 241 4.13 0.49 -8.34
C PHE A 241 3.17 1.52 -7.73
N THR A 242 3.67 2.70 -7.34
CA THR A 242 2.87 3.70 -6.61
C THR A 242 1.67 4.22 -7.38
N GLY A 243 1.88 4.63 -8.64
CA GLY A 243 0.83 5.15 -9.50
C GLY A 243 0.03 4.05 -10.18
N MET A 244 0.69 3.27 -11.04
CA MET A 244 0.03 2.29 -11.90
C MET A 244 -0.68 1.18 -11.11
N ILE A 245 -0.17 0.78 -9.94
CA ILE A 245 -0.68 -0.38 -9.20
C ILE A 245 -1.33 0.03 -7.89
N ALA A 246 -0.57 0.51 -6.92
CA ALA A 246 -1.04 0.78 -5.56
C ALA A 246 -2.16 1.82 -5.51
N ARG A 247 -1.96 2.95 -6.19
CA ARG A 247 -2.97 4.01 -6.28
C ARG A 247 -4.25 3.50 -6.95
N ASN A 248 -4.16 2.82 -8.09
CA ASN A 248 -5.33 2.26 -8.78
C ASN A 248 -6.02 1.18 -7.94
N ALA A 249 -5.26 0.30 -7.29
CA ALA A 249 -5.77 -0.71 -6.36
C ALA A 249 -6.58 -0.08 -5.22
N GLY A 250 -6.21 1.11 -4.74
CA GLY A 250 -7.00 1.84 -3.75
C GLY A 250 -8.45 2.12 -4.19
N TYR A 251 -8.69 2.42 -5.47
CA TYR A 251 -10.03 2.60 -6.03
C TYR A 251 -10.79 1.27 -6.09
N PHE A 252 -10.11 0.21 -6.56
CA PHE A 252 -10.72 -1.12 -6.63
C PHE A 252 -11.06 -1.66 -5.25
N PHE A 253 -10.20 -1.50 -4.26
CA PHE A 253 -10.48 -1.95 -2.89
C PHE A 253 -11.66 -1.21 -2.29
N ALA A 254 -11.80 0.10 -2.54
CA ALA A 254 -12.99 0.82 -2.11
C ALA A 254 -14.27 0.25 -2.75
N CYS A 255 -14.26 -0.02 -4.07
CA CYS A 255 -15.41 -0.59 -4.78
C CYS A 255 -15.71 -2.05 -4.41
N ARG A 256 -14.68 -2.89 -4.34
CA ARG A 256 -14.78 -4.36 -4.26
C ARG A 256 -14.85 -4.86 -2.82
N LEU A 257 -14.09 -4.23 -1.92
CA LEU A 257 -13.86 -4.75 -0.56
C LEU A 257 -14.61 -3.96 0.52
N LEU A 258 -14.92 -2.69 0.29
CA LEU A 258 -15.64 -1.85 1.25
C LEU A 258 -17.15 -1.77 0.98
N SER A 259 -17.62 -2.22 -0.18
CA SER A 259 -19.05 -2.40 -0.47
C SER A 259 -19.67 -3.45 0.45
N ASN A 260 -20.97 -3.34 0.71
CA ASN A 260 -21.68 -4.31 1.54
C ASN A 260 -22.19 -5.47 0.67
N HIS A 261 -21.78 -6.70 0.95
CA HIS A 261 -22.16 -7.89 0.18
C HIS A 261 -23.29 -8.70 0.82
N SER A 262 -24.26 -8.03 1.45
CA SER A 262 -25.43 -8.70 1.99
C SER A 262 -26.25 -9.35 0.86
N THR A 263 -27.13 -10.29 1.21
CA THR A 263 -28.05 -10.90 0.23
C THR A 263 -28.98 -9.89 -0.44
N GLU A 264 -29.28 -8.78 0.24
CA GLU A 264 -30.11 -7.67 -0.26
C GLU A 264 -29.32 -6.71 -1.16
N LYS A 265 -27.99 -6.64 -0.99
CA LYS A 265 -27.07 -5.83 -1.78
C LYS A 265 -25.99 -6.72 -2.42
N PRO A 266 -26.36 -7.66 -3.31
CA PRO A 266 -25.39 -8.58 -3.88
C PRO A 266 -24.49 -7.85 -4.88
N GLY A 267 -23.17 -8.06 -4.77
CA GLY A 267 -22.17 -7.59 -5.73
C GLY A 267 -21.24 -6.52 -5.20
N ASP A 268 -20.33 -6.06 -6.06
CA ASP A 268 -19.32 -5.07 -5.74
C ASP A 268 -19.83 -3.64 -6.02
N ILE A 269 -21.01 -3.30 -5.47
CA ILE A 269 -21.67 -2.00 -5.65
C ILE A 269 -21.67 -1.23 -4.32
N MET A 270 -21.05 -0.06 -4.32
CA MET A 270 -20.96 0.81 -3.15
C MET A 270 -22.21 1.67 -3.06
N ASP A 271 -22.77 1.87 -1.86
CA ASP A 271 -23.83 2.84 -1.61
C ASP A 271 -23.31 4.05 -0.82
N LYS A 272 -24.05 5.17 -0.88
CA LYS A 272 -23.71 6.42 -0.19
C LYS A 272 -23.50 6.26 1.32
N GLU A 273 -24.28 5.43 2.01
CA GLU A 273 -24.18 5.26 3.46
C GLU A 273 -22.91 4.50 3.84
N THR A 274 -22.62 3.43 3.10
CA THR A 274 -21.40 2.63 3.26
C THR A 274 -20.17 3.48 2.93
N LEU A 275 -20.21 4.27 1.85
CA LEU A 275 -19.13 5.20 1.49
C LEU A 275 -18.88 6.22 2.60
N LYS A 276 -19.93 6.89 3.08
CA LYS A 276 -19.84 7.86 4.18
C LYS A 276 -19.23 7.23 5.44
N SER A 277 -19.67 6.03 5.81
CA SER A 277 -19.19 5.32 7.00
C SER A 277 -17.70 4.99 6.94
N PHE A 278 -17.23 4.39 5.83
CA PHE A 278 -15.82 4.02 5.68
C PHE A 278 -14.89 5.22 5.51
N PHE A 279 -15.39 6.36 5.03
CA PHE A 279 -14.59 7.59 4.88
C PHE A 279 -14.81 8.59 6.02
N ALA A 280 -15.53 8.20 7.08
CA ALA A 280 -15.82 9.02 8.26
C ALA A 280 -16.51 10.35 7.95
N VAL A 281 -17.44 10.33 7.00
CA VAL A 281 -18.27 11.46 6.62
C VAL A 281 -19.66 11.32 7.22
N GLU A 282 -20.16 12.40 7.82
CA GLU A 282 -21.54 12.52 8.28
C GLU A 282 -22.26 13.54 7.41
N GLU A 283 -23.53 13.24 7.12
CA GLU A 283 -24.43 14.16 6.41
C GLU A 283 -25.50 14.66 7.37
N LYS A 284 -25.64 15.98 7.48
CA LYS A 284 -26.71 16.61 8.26
C LYS A 284 -27.24 17.81 7.49
N ASP A 285 -28.57 17.86 7.32
CA ASP A 285 -29.26 18.95 6.61
C ASP A 285 -28.69 19.21 5.20
N GLY A 286 -28.34 18.14 4.48
CA GLY A 286 -27.74 18.20 3.14
C GLY A 286 -26.28 18.69 3.10
N LYS A 287 -25.61 18.79 4.26
CA LYS A 287 -24.19 19.18 4.35
C LYS A 287 -23.35 18.02 4.84
N LEU A 288 -22.28 17.73 4.11
CA LEU A 288 -21.27 16.75 4.49
C LEU A 288 -20.27 17.35 5.49
N SER A 289 -19.79 16.54 6.41
CA SER A 289 -18.74 16.89 7.36
C SER A 289 -17.83 15.69 7.63
N TYR A 290 -16.53 15.92 7.66
CA TYR A 290 -15.52 14.88 7.88
C TYR A 290 -15.08 14.82 9.34
N LYS A 291 -14.98 13.62 9.90
CA LYS A 291 -14.39 13.35 11.22
C LYS A 291 -13.11 12.54 11.09
N ARG A 292 -11.96 13.21 11.22
CA ARG A 292 -10.65 12.57 11.08
C ARG A 292 -10.50 11.34 11.97
N GLY A 293 -10.18 10.20 11.35
CA GLY A 293 -9.90 8.94 12.03
C GLY A 293 -11.14 8.17 12.52
N TRP A 294 -12.36 8.63 12.22
CA TRP A 294 -13.60 8.01 12.69
C TRP A 294 -14.17 6.96 11.73
N GLU A 295 -13.37 6.41 10.83
CA GLU A 295 -13.80 5.41 9.83
C GLU A 295 -14.43 4.19 10.52
N ARG A 296 -15.56 3.71 10.00
CA ARG A 296 -16.33 2.63 10.65
C ARG A 296 -16.68 1.52 9.67
N ILE A 297 -16.74 0.31 10.18
CA ILE A 297 -17.46 -0.79 9.53
C ILE A 297 -18.95 -0.56 9.88
N PRO A 298 -19.86 -0.42 8.89
CA PRO A 298 -21.28 -0.23 9.17
C PRO A 298 -21.87 -1.41 9.94
N GLU A 299 -22.96 -1.16 10.67
CA GLU A 299 -23.80 -2.24 11.18
C GLU A 299 -24.46 -3.00 10.03
N ASN A 300 -24.72 -4.29 10.20
CA ASN A 300 -25.28 -5.16 9.16
C ASN A 300 -24.48 -5.13 7.83
N TRP A 301 -23.16 -5.04 7.95
CA TRP A 301 -22.24 -5.05 6.82
C TRP A 301 -21.61 -6.43 6.64
N TYR A 302 -21.61 -6.93 5.40
CA TYR A 302 -21.14 -8.28 5.06
C TYR A 302 -19.90 -8.18 4.18
N ARG A 303 -18.94 -9.06 4.46
CA ARG A 303 -17.72 -9.19 3.66
C ARG A 303 -18.00 -9.74 2.27
N ARG A 304 -17.05 -9.53 1.35
CA ARG A 304 -17.08 -10.20 0.05
C ARG A 304 -17.08 -11.74 0.24
N PRO A 305 -17.99 -12.47 -0.43
CA PRO A 305 -18.15 -13.92 -0.22
C PRO A 305 -17.05 -14.76 -0.87
N VAL A 306 -16.47 -14.25 -1.96
CA VAL A 306 -15.31 -14.84 -2.61
C VAL A 306 -14.14 -13.92 -2.36
N ASP A 307 -13.02 -14.47 -1.92
CA ASP A 307 -11.84 -13.67 -1.64
C ASP A 307 -11.32 -12.99 -2.91
N TYR A 308 -11.04 -11.68 -2.81
CA TYR A 308 -10.44 -10.88 -3.87
C TYR A 308 -8.91 -11.01 -3.79
N GLY A 309 -8.31 -11.74 -4.73
CA GLY A 309 -6.89 -12.05 -4.75
C GLY A 309 -6.10 -11.27 -5.79
N LEU A 310 -4.87 -11.73 -6.07
CA LEU A 310 -4.01 -11.13 -7.09
C LEU A 310 -4.59 -11.23 -8.51
N ILE A 311 -5.34 -12.28 -8.81
CA ILE A 311 -5.97 -12.48 -10.11
C ILE A 311 -7.07 -11.42 -10.31
N ASP A 312 -7.94 -11.21 -9.32
CA ASP A 312 -8.97 -10.17 -9.40
C ASP A 312 -8.35 -8.78 -9.57
N LEU A 313 -7.29 -8.48 -8.79
CA LEU A 313 -6.54 -7.23 -8.94
C LEU A 313 -5.99 -7.03 -10.35
N ASN A 314 -5.37 -8.07 -10.92
CA ASN A 314 -4.86 -8.02 -12.28
C ASN A 314 -5.96 -7.75 -13.31
N LEU A 315 -7.12 -8.40 -13.18
CA LEU A 315 -8.26 -8.17 -14.07
C LEU A 315 -8.83 -6.75 -13.96
N ASP A 316 -8.94 -6.21 -12.74
CA ASP A 316 -9.41 -4.83 -12.54
C ASP A 316 -8.42 -3.79 -13.09
N VAL A 317 -7.10 -4.02 -12.97
CA VAL A 317 -6.09 -3.18 -13.63
C VAL A 317 -6.25 -3.25 -15.16
N ILE A 318 -6.41 -4.45 -15.73
CA ILE A 318 -6.61 -4.62 -17.18
C ILE A 318 -7.88 -3.88 -17.64
N ALA A 319 -8.98 -4.03 -16.91
CA ALA A 319 -10.24 -3.36 -17.23
C ALA A 319 -10.11 -1.84 -17.15
N LEU A 320 -9.45 -1.31 -16.11
CA LEU A 320 -9.20 0.12 -15.95
C LEU A 320 -8.36 0.66 -17.11
N VAL A 321 -7.24 0.01 -17.44
CA VAL A 321 -6.32 0.45 -18.50
C VAL A 321 -6.95 0.31 -19.90
N ALA A 322 -7.78 -0.70 -20.11
CA ALA A 322 -8.52 -0.83 -21.36
C ALA A 322 -9.51 0.34 -21.57
N LYS A 323 -10.08 0.87 -20.49
CA LYS A 323 -11.00 2.01 -20.52
C LYS A 323 -10.28 3.37 -20.55
N TYR A 324 -9.21 3.49 -19.77
CA TYR A 324 -8.41 4.70 -19.56
C TYR A 324 -6.91 4.36 -19.68
N PRO A 325 -6.36 4.27 -20.90
CA PRO A 325 -4.97 3.82 -21.14
C PRO A 325 -3.91 4.61 -20.38
N GLU A 326 -4.14 5.90 -20.13
CA GLU A 326 -3.29 6.79 -19.35
C GLU A 326 -3.12 6.35 -17.89
N LEU A 327 -4.09 5.66 -17.30
CA LEU A 327 -3.96 5.09 -15.94
C LEU A 327 -3.06 3.84 -15.92
N GLY A 328 -2.66 3.34 -17.09
CA GLY A 328 -1.63 2.32 -17.29
C GLY A 328 -0.27 2.93 -17.68
N SER A 329 -0.07 4.22 -17.52
CA SER A 329 1.21 4.87 -17.77
C SER A 329 2.12 4.86 -16.53
N ILE A 330 3.39 5.20 -16.73
CA ILE A 330 4.37 5.48 -15.68
C ILE A 330 4.99 6.81 -16.04
N GLY A 331 5.07 7.75 -15.10
CA GLY A 331 5.57 9.07 -15.43
C GLY A 331 5.31 10.09 -14.34
N GLY A 332 5.24 11.35 -14.74
CA GLY A 332 5.00 12.46 -13.83
C GLY A 332 5.07 13.80 -14.53
N ASN A 333 4.72 14.85 -13.81
CA ASN A 333 4.97 16.22 -14.23
C ASN A 333 6.48 16.53 -14.14
N LEU A 334 6.93 17.45 -14.98
CA LEU A 334 8.33 17.83 -15.17
C LEU A 334 8.71 19.08 -14.34
N GLY A 335 8.09 19.27 -13.17
CA GLY A 335 8.32 20.42 -12.29
C GLY A 335 7.39 21.61 -12.56
N GLU A 336 6.44 21.46 -13.47
CA GLU A 336 5.38 22.43 -13.77
C GLU A 336 4.04 21.71 -13.93
N VAL A 337 2.92 22.38 -13.65
CA VAL A 337 1.59 21.79 -13.90
C VAL A 337 1.34 21.58 -15.39
N ASN A 338 0.49 20.62 -15.75
CA ASN A 338 0.15 20.27 -17.13
C ASN A 338 1.36 19.87 -18.01
N SER A 339 2.38 19.26 -17.40
CA SER A 339 3.61 18.86 -18.09
C SER A 339 3.86 17.34 -18.08
N TYR A 340 2.79 16.56 -17.89
CA TYR A 340 2.90 15.11 -17.67
C TYR A 340 3.63 14.42 -18.83
N ALA A 341 4.68 13.69 -18.49
CA ALA A 341 5.45 12.91 -19.45
C ALA A 341 5.56 11.45 -18.99
N GLY A 342 5.26 10.53 -19.91
CA GLY A 342 5.41 9.10 -19.67
C GLY A 342 6.84 8.59 -19.82
N VAL A 343 7.08 7.39 -19.30
CA VAL A 343 8.19 6.49 -19.63
C VAL A 343 7.65 5.44 -20.58
N ASP A 344 8.38 5.13 -21.65
CA ASP A 344 8.03 4.01 -22.52
C ASP A 344 8.30 2.70 -21.78
N LEU A 345 7.25 1.89 -21.57
CA LEU A 345 7.34 0.57 -20.95
C LEU A 345 8.32 -0.37 -21.69
N THR A 346 8.46 -0.17 -23.00
CA THR A 346 9.40 -0.90 -23.85
C THR A 346 10.84 -0.55 -23.48
N ASP A 347 11.15 0.73 -23.26
CA ASP A 347 12.46 1.16 -22.79
C ASP A 347 12.71 0.69 -21.34
N LEU A 348 11.70 0.85 -20.48
CA LEU A 348 11.76 0.49 -19.06
C LEU A 348 12.21 -0.96 -18.80
N THR A 349 11.69 -1.88 -19.62
CA THR A 349 11.91 -3.31 -19.48
C THR A 349 12.98 -3.86 -20.42
N GLY A 350 13.73 -2.99 -21.11
CA GLY A 350 14.73 -3.40 -22.10
C GLY A 350 14.15 -4.15 -23.31
N GLY A 351 12.92 -3.84 -23.68
CA GLY A 351 12.18 -4.38 -24.82
C GLY A 351 11.27 -5.57 -24.51
N VAL A 352 11.21 -6.02 -23.24
CA VAL A 352 10.49 -7.24 -22.84
C VAL A 352 8.98 -7.03 -22.85
N LEU A 353 8.50 -5.93 -22.25
CA LEU A 353 7.09 -5.58 -22.15
C LEU A 353 6.77 -4.29 -22.89
N ASN A 354 5.53 -4.21 -23.37
CA ASN A 354 4.83 -2.98 -23.73
C ASN A 354 3.44 -3.06 -23.11
N LEU A 355 2.61 -2.02 -23.20
CA LEU A 355 1.29 -2.02 -22.56
C LEU A 355 0.45 -3.25 -22.96
N THR A 356 0.42 -3.60 -24.25
CA THR A 356 -0.32 -4.78 -24.73
C THR A 356 0.22 -6.10 -24.19
N LYS A 357 1.54 -6.26 -24.03
CA LYS A 357 2.16 -7.46 -23.46
C LYS A 357 2.01 -7.51 -21.95
N LEU A 358 2.09 -6.37 -21.27
CA LEU A 358 1.93 -6.24 -19.81
C LEU A 358 0.59 -6.83 -19.36
N LEU A 359 -0.48 -6.59 -20.13
CA LEU A 359 -1.83 -7.05 -19.84
C LEU A 359 -2.11 -8.51 -20.26
N LYS A 360 -1.10 -9.25 -20.75
CA LYS A 360 -1.25 -10.67 -21.15
C LYS A 360 -0.75 -11.61 -20.06
N GLY A 361 -1.57 -12.60 -19.71
CA GLY A 361 -1.19 -13.66 -18.77
C GLY A 361 -0.78 -13.08 -17.40
N ASN A 362 0.38 -13.49 -16.92
CA ASN A 362 0.97 -13.08 -15.63
C ASN A 362 1.99 -11.94 -15.75
N ASN A 363 2.14 -11.30 -16.91
CA ASN A 363 3.20 -10.29 -17.14
C ASN A 363 3.08 -9.08 -16.19
N LEU A 364 1.87 -8.65 -15.84
CA LEU A 364 1.66 -7.58 -14.85
C LEU A 364 2.17 -7.98 -13.47
N LEU A 365 1.83 -9.19 -13.01
CA LEU A 365 2.27 -9.71 -11.71
C LEU A 365 3.81 -9.80 -11.65
N CYS A 366 4.41 -10.28 -12.73
CA CYS A 366 5.86 -10.36 -12.88
C CYS A 366 6.53 -8.98 -12.89
N PHE A 367 5.93 -8.01 -13.58
CA PHE A 367 6.40 -6.62 -13.56
C PHE A 367 6.33 -6.02 -12.15
N VAL A 368 5.22 -6.22 -11.42
CA VAL A 368 5.08 -5.77 -10.02
C VAL A 368 6.17 -6.36 -9.14
N PHE A 369 6.45 -7.67 -9.25
CA PHE A 369 7.49 -8.30 -8.45
C PHE A 369 8.88 -7.74 -8.75
N GLU A 370 9.22 -7.48 -10.01
CA GLU A 370 10.50 -6.85 -10.35
C GLU A 370 10.61 -5.41 -9.87
N VAL A 371 9.51 -4.64 -9.89
CA VAL A 371 9.49 -3.28 -9.34
C VAL A 371 9.71 -3.31 -7.82
N VAL A 372 9.04 -4.21 -7.10
CA VAL A 372 9.24 -4.39 -5.66
C VAL A 372 10.67 -4.81 -5.35
N LYS A 373 11.24 -5.74 -6.12
CA LYS A 373 12.63 -6.18 -5.99
C LYS A 373 13.63 -5.05 -6.27
N THR A 374 13.35 -4.19 -7.25
CA THR A 374 14.20 -3.05 -7.63
C THR A 374 14.12 -1.92 -6.60
N ALA A 375 12.94 -1.66 -6.04
CA ALA A 375 12.72 -0.63 -5.02
C ALA A 375 13.18 -1.06 -3.61
N ALA A 376 13.48 -2.34 -3.41
CA ALA A 376 13.95 -2.89 -2.15
C ALA A 376 15.41 -2.45 -1.87
N PRO A 377 15.72 -1.73 -0.76
CA PRO A 377 17.10 -1.36 -0.41
C PRO A 377 18.12 -2.52 -0.44
N ASN A 378 19.38 -2.24 -0.81
CA ASN A 378 20.46 -3.25 -0.89
C ASN A 378 20.81 -3.90 0.47
N SER A 379 20.44 -3.27 1.60
CA SER A 379 20.53 -3.83 2.96
C SER A 379 19.55 -4.99 3.22
N LEU A 380 18.68 -5.31 2.25
CA LEU A 380 17.57 -6.24 2.38
C LEU A 380 17.86 -7.69 1.95
N SER A 381 19.10 -8.13 1.71
CA SER A 381 19.36 -9.55 1.39
C SER A 381 18.80 -10.52 2.45
N THR A 382 18.79 -10.10 3.72
CA THR A 382 18.14 -10.82 4.84
C THR A 382 16.62 -10.64 4.89
N ILE A 383 16.08 -9.54 4.35
CA ILE A 383 14.63 -9.24 4.30
C ILE A 383 13.95 -9.88 3.08
N PHE A 384 14.69 -10.14 2.01
CA PHE A 384 14.23 -11.04 0.97
C PHE A 384 13.85 -12.41 1.53
N ASN A 385 14.46 -12.90 2.62
CA ASN A 385 13.98 -14.11 3.32
C ASN A 385 12.62 -13.90 4.02
N VAL A 386 12.37 -12.70 4.55
CA VAL A 386 11.08 -12.32 5.18
C VAL A 386 9.95 -12.18 4.16
N ILE A 387 10.26 -11.73 2.93
CA ILE A 387 9.31 -11.69 1.79
C ILE A 387 9.16 -13.09 1.17
N LYS A 388 10.25 -13.86 1.12
CA LYS A 388 10.30 -15.22 0.57
C LYS A 388 9.35 -16.15 1.31
N ALA A 389 9.24 -16.07 2.62
CA ALA A 389 8.31 -16.89 3.38
C ALA A 389 6.82 -16.72 2.99
N PRO A 390 6.24 -15.50 3.01
CA PRO A 390 4.93 -15.21 2.43
C PRO A 390 4.83 -15.61 0.96
N LEU A 391 5.86 -15.36 0.15
CA LEU A 391 5.86 -15.68 -1.28
C LEU A 391 5.85 -17.20 -1.54
N GLU A 392 6.63 -17.97 -0.78
CA GLU A 392 6.66 -19.44 -0.80
C GLU A 392 5.33 -20.02 -0.32
N LEU A 393 4.72 -19.41 0.69
CA LEU A 393 3.36 -19.75 1.14
C LEU A 393 2.30 -19.49 0.08
N ILE A 394 2.42 -18.39 -0.67
CA ILE A 394 1.55 -18.06 -1.80
C ILE A 394 1.72 -19.11 -2.90
N THR A 395 2.95 -19.47 -3.25
CA THR A 395 3.22 -20.51 -4.26
C THR A 395 2.78 -21.90 -3.81
N ASP A 396 2.95 -22.23 -2.52
CA ASP A 396 2.55 -23.51 -1.93
C ASP A 396 1.02 -23.63 -1.82
N ALA A 397 0.33 -22.57 -1.40
CA ALA A 397 -1.12 -22.54 -1.23
C ALA A 397 -1.88 -22.51 -2.57
N LEU A 398 -1.27 -21.94 -3.61
CA LEU A 398 -1.86 -21.87 -4.95
C LEU A 398 -1.54 -23.12 -5.80
N GLY A 399 -0.66 -24.01 -5.32
CA GLY A 399 -0.36 -25.29 -5.95
C GLY A 399 0.02 -25.18 -7.43
N SER A 400 -0.18 -26.29 -8.16
CA SER A 400 0.15 -26.41 -9.58
C SER A 400 -0.56 -25.43 -10.53
N ALA A 401 -1.55 -24.69 -10.06
CA ALA A 401 -2.22 -23.65 -10.83
C ALA A 401 -1.30 -22.44 -11.15
N LEU A 402 -0.18 -22.32 -10.44
CA LEU A 402 0.89 -21.35 -10.70
C LEU A 402 2.22 -22.00 -11.09
N LEU A 403 2.26 -23.31 -11.39
CA LEU A 403 3.49 -23.96 -11.89
C LEU A 403 3.94 -23.44 -13.27
N ASP A 404 3.14 -22.58 -13.91
CA ASP A 404 3.52 -21.82 -15.11
C ASP A 404 3.74 -20.31 -14.84
N ILE A 405 4.06 -19.87 -13.60
CA ILE A 405 4.67 -18.53 -13.42
C ILE A 405 6.13 -18.58 -13.90
N THR A 406 6.33 -18.75 -15.20
CA THR A 406 7.58 -18.31 -15.82
C THR A 406 7.45 -16.81 -16.02
N CYS A 407 7.91 -16.03 -15.04
CA CYS A 407 8.12 -14.61 -15.28
C CYS A 407 9.17 -14.45 -16.38
N PRO A 408 8.99 -13.51 -17.32
CA PRO A 408 10.03 -13.17 -18.27
C PRO A 408 11.32 -12.86 -17.51
N ALA A 409 12.48 -13.27 -18.04
CA ALA A 409 13.75 -12.81 -17.50
C ALA A 409 13.86 -11.30 -17.76
N PHE A 410 13.55 -10.48 -16.76
CA PHE A 410 13.79 -9.06 -16.83
C PHE A 410 15.28 -8.80 -16.64
N LYS A 411 15.84 -7.94 -17.48
CA LYS A 411 17.06 -7.23 -17.09
C LYS A 411 16.69 -6.25 -15.98
N ASP A 412 17.70 -5.77 -15.25
CA ASP A 412 17.49 -4.66 -14.33
C ASP A 412 16.74 -3.53 -15.06
N LEU A 413 15.72 -2.98 -14.41
CA LEU A 413 14.91 -1.92 -15.00
C LEU A 413 15.82 -0.69 -15.26
N THR A 414 15.63 -0.05 -16.42
CA THR A 414 16.43 1.11 -16.82
C THR A 414 15.55 2.22 -17.38
N VAL A 415 15.95 3.47 -17.19
CA VAL A 415 15.28 4.63 -17.81
C VAL A 415 16.35 5.49 -18.48
N GLY A 416 16.26 5.69 -19.80
CA GLY A 416 17.25 6.49 -20.53
C GLY A 416 18.68 5.92 -20.46
N GLY A 417 18.83 4.60 -20.34
CA GLY A 417 20.13 3.92 -20.29
C GLY A 417 20.86 3.98 -18.94
N THR A 418 20.23 4.50 -17.88
CA THR A 418 20.74 4.43 -16.49
C THR A 418 19.88 3.51 -15.64
N SER A 419 20.28 3.24 -14.39
CA SER A 419 19.47 2.45 -13.46
C SER A 419 18.09 3.09 -13.27
N PHE A 420 17.05 2.26 -13.10
CA PHE A 420 15.67 2.71 -12.95
C PHE A 420 15.50 3.87 -11.98
N GLU A 421 16.02 3.74 -10.76
CA GLU A 421 15.91 4.77 -9.73
C GLU A 421 16.53 6.10 -10.18
N LYS A 422 17.75 6.06 -10.71
CA LYS A 422 18.48 7.24 -11.14
C LYS A 422 17.78 7.93 -12.32
N GLY A 423 17.40 7.16 -13.34
CA GLY A 423 16.76 7.72 -14.54
C GLY A 423 15.38 8.31 -14.24
N ILE A 424 14.61 7.70 -13.33
CA ILE A 424 13.34 8.26 -12.86
C ILE A 424 13.56 9.56 -12.07
N GLN A 425 14.50 9.59 -11.12
CA GLN A 425 14.80 10.77 -10.32
C GLN A 425 15.41 11.93 -11.15
N GLU A 426 16.14 11.62 -12.22
CA GLU A 426 16.64 12.62 -13.17
C GLU A 426 15.52 13.19 -14.03
N LYS A 427 14.53 12.37 -14.41
CA LYS A 427 13.45 12.78 -15.31
C LYS A 427 12.28 13.47 -14.61
N PHE A 428 11.94 13.02 -13.39
CA PHE A 428 10.75 13.48 -12.67
C PHE A 428 11.12 14.11 -11.32
N PRO A 429 10.96 15.43 -11.15
CA PRO A 429 11.27 16.12 -9.89
C PRO A 429 10.55 15.52 -8.67
N GLY A 430 9.27 15.17 -8.82
CA GLY A 430 8.48 14.52 -7.76
C GLY A 430 9.10 13.23 -7.24
N ALA A 431 9.65 12.39 -8.12
CA ALA A 431 10.32 11.15 -7.70
C ALA A 431 11.57 11.42 -6.88
N LYS A 432 12.31 12.50 -7.20
CA LYS A 432 13.50 12.92 -6.46
C LYS A 432 13.14 13.45 -5.07
N LEU A 433 12.03 14.16 -4.92
CA LEU A 433 11.59 14.63 -3.59
C LEU A 433 11.35 13.47 -2.62
N GLY A 434 10.89 12.30 -3.12
CA GLY A 434 10.69 11.11 -2.29
C GLY A 434 11.98 10.57 -1.67
N SER A 435 13.13 10.74 -2.34
CA SER A 435 14.45 10.33 -1.84
C SER A 435 14.94 11.14 -0.64
N SER A 436 14.40 12.34 -0.42
CA SER A 436 14.67 13.16 0.77
C SER A 436 13.92 12.70 2.03
N VAL A 437 13.05 11.69 1.87
CA VAL A 437 12.21 11.12 2.93
C VAL A 437 12.71 9.72 3.34
N LEU A 438 13.58 9.08 2.55
CA LEU A 438 14.13 7.73 2.78
C LEU A 438 15.24 7.68 3.83
#